data_AF-A0A812IP25-F1
#
_entry.id   AF-A0A812IP25-F1
#
_cell.length_a   1.000
_cell.length_b   1.000
_cell.length_c   1.000
_cell.angle_alpha   90.00
_cell.angle_beta   90.00
_cell.angle_gamma   90.00
#
_symmetry.space_group_name_H-M   'P 1'
#
loop_
_entity.id
_entity.type
_entity.pdbx_description
1 polymer ?
#
loop_
_entity_poly.entity_id
_entity_poly.type
_entity_poly.pdbx_seq_one_letter_code
_entity_poly.pdbx_strand_id
1 'polypeptide(L)'
;MPYSLCECHVAASEDIVLIPLQFFDLPESEFLDFLSWSTIAFWSIDIVMSFCTGTYSKGVLVMDALVVARKYVRTWFPVDIMLEAMQGWAVNVQYSLAMNIIRLLLLNHMVACAWWGFSHIGGHAEGWSTRYGVEYQGTLYGYASSLHWAIAQLGVGSTEIEATNAPERIFSIFVALLSLITFSTMVSSMTSMMTSYYRSKEEETRLFSQLQRYLLHNSISTDLCQRITKFLQHAYMAQHQASSQDMHVPLLEMLSRPLMC
;
A
#
# COMPACT_ATOMS: atom_id res chain seq x y z
N MET A 1 -12.62 15.49 -15.15
CA MET A 1 -11.86 16.09 -14.03
C MET A 1 -11.83 15.05 -12.91
N PRO A 2 -10.70 14.37 -12.68
CA PRO A 2 -10.55 13.33 -11.64
C PRO A 2 -9.86 13.83 -10.36
N TYR A 3 -9.71 15.14 -10.19
CA TYR A 3 -8.87 15.71 -9.14
C TYR A 3 -9.49 15.61 -7.72
N SER A 4 -10.82 15.66 -7.60
CA SER A 4 -11.52 15.66 -6.29
C SER A 4 -11.35 14.41 -5.42
N LEU A 5 -11.08 13.24 -6.01
CA LEU A 5 -10.86 12.01 -5.23
C LEU A 5 -9.42 11.92 -4.72
N CYS A 6 -8.44 12.31 -5.56
CA CYS A 6 -7.04 12.34 -5.17
C CYS A 6 -6.81 13.37 -4.06
N GLU A 7 -7.45 14.53 -4.17
CA GLU A 7 -7.50 15.59 -3.17
C GLU A 7 -8.03 15.06 -1.81
N CYS A 8 -9.21 14.42 -1.76
CA CYS A 8 -9.76 13.87 -0.51
C CYS A 8 -8.83 12.84 0.16
N HIS A 9 -8.14 12.02 -0.63
CA HIS A 9 -7.20 11.03 -0.09
C HIS A 9 -5.93 11.68 0.48
N VAL A 10 -5.43 12.74 -0.15
CA VAL A 10 -4.26 13.50 0.35
C VAL A 10 -4.63 14.28 1.62
N ALA A 11 -5.78 14.96 1.65
CA ALA A 11 -6.28 15.66 2.85
C ALA A 11 -6.42 14.72 4.04
N ALA A 12 -7.09 13.58 3.83
CA ALA A 12 -7.27 12.58 4.88
C ALA A 12 -5.94 12.00 5.36
N SER A 13 -4.92 11.90 4.49
CA SER A 13 -3.60 11.41 4.87
C SER A 13 -2.80 12.40 5.72
N GLU A 14 -2.92 13.71 5.44
CA GLU A 14 -2.27 14.77 6.22
C GLU A 14 -2.95 14.93 7.60
N ASP A 15 -4.29 14.91 7.64
CA ASP A 15 -5.06 14.99 8.88
C ASP A 15 -4.77 13.80 9.82
N ILE A 16 -4.62 12.59 9.28
CA ILE A 16 -4.27 11.39 10.04
C ILE A 16 -2.88 11.49 10.69
N VAL A 17 -1.96 12.27 10.13
CA VAL A 17 -0.61 12.43 10.68
C VAL A 17 -0.51 13.62 11.62
N LEU A 18 -1.20 14.73 11.32
CA LEU A 18 -1.03 15.99 12.04
C LEU A 18 -2.00 16.15 13.21
N ILE A 19 -3.23 15.65 13.13
CA ILE A 19 -4.22 15.78 14.22
C ILE A 19 -3.75 15.07 15.51
N PRO A 20 -3.22 13.83 15.48
CA PRO A 20 -2.74 13.17 16.70
C PRO A 20 -1.48 13.83 17.28
N LEU A 21 -0.65 14.47 16.45
CA LEU A 21 0.52 15.21 16.92
C LEU A 21 0.16 16.41 17.79
N GLN A 22 -1.09 16.90 17.74
CA GLN A 22 -1.57 17.97 18.62
C GLN A 22 -1.60 17.57 20.10
N PHE A 23 -1.56 16.27 20.43
CA PHE A 23 -1.42 15.82 21.81
C PHE A 23 -0.02 16.09 22.37
N PHE A 24 0.97 16.27 21.50
CA PHE A 24 2.29 16.74 21.88
C PHE A 24 2.29 18.26 21.77
N ASP A 25 2.62 18.96 22.87
CA ASP A 25 2.90 20.40 22.86
C ASP A 25 4.22 20.64 22.11
N LEU A 26 4.17 20.48 20.78
CA LEU A 26 5.31 20.67 19.90
C LEU A 26 5.64 22.16 19.90
N PRO A 27 6.93 22.54 20.07
CA PRO A 27 7.32 23.93 19.93
C PRO A 27 6.99 24.42 18.51
N GLU A 28 6.34 25.57 18.40
CA GLU A 28 6.12 26.25 17.12
C GLU A 28 7.48 26.36 16.41
N SER A 29 7.66 25.55 15.37
CA SER A 29 8.88 25.54 14.57
C SER A 29 8.52 26.10 13.21
N GLU A 30 9.40 26.93 12.66
CA GLU A 30 9.21 27.56 11.33
C GLU A 30 8.86 26.51 10.26
N PHE A 31 9.33 25.27 10.42
CA PHE A 31 9.04 24.16 9.52
C PHE A 31 7.57 23.68 9.60
N LEU A 32 6.99 23.53 10.80
CA LEU A 32 5.60 23.10 10.95
C LEU A 32 4.62 24.18 10.50
N ASP A 33 4.95 25.45 10.74
CA ASP A 33 4.17 26.59 10.24
C ASP A 33 4.27 26.72 8.73
N PHE A 34 5.48 26.58 8.18
CA PHE A 34 5.69 26.55 6.73
C PHE A 34 4.88 25.44 6.06
N LEU A 35 4.92 24.22 6.62
CA LEU A 35 4.12 23.10 6.11
C LEU A 35 2.63 23.40 6.17
N SER A 36 2.12 23.88 7.31
CA SER A 36 0.70 24.25 7.50
C SER A 36 0.24 25.32 6.51
N TRP A 37 0.98 26.43 6.38
CA TRP A 37 0.65 27.51 5.44
C TRP A 37 0.81 27.08 3.99
N SER A 38 1.77 26.20 3.68
CA SER A 38 1.96 25.66 2.33
C SER A 38 0.79 24.76 1.91
N THR A 39 0.28 23.93 2.81
CA THR A 39 -0.91 23.11 2.58
C THR A 39 -2.13 23.99 2.36
N ILE A 40 -2.39 24.96 3.24
CA ILE A 40 -3.53 25.88 3.10
C ILE A 40 -3.46 26.67 1.78
N ALA A 41 -2.26 27.12 1.39
CA ALA A 41 -2.05 27.83 0.13
C ALA A 41 -2.27 26.92 -1.08
N PHE A 42 -1.75 25.69 -1.06
CA PHE A 42 -1.97 24.70 -2.10
C PHE A 42 -3.46 24.42 -2.31
N TRP A 43 -4.19 24.11 -1.24
CA TRP A 43 -5.64 23.85 -1.28
C TRP A 43 -6.46 25.07 -1.72
N SER A 44 -6.06 26.28 -1.33
CA SER A 44 -6.74 27.50 -1.74
C SER A 44 -6.55 27.79 -3.23
N ILE A 45 -5.35 27.53 -3.77
CA ILE A 45 -5.03 27.74 -5.18
C ILE A 45 -5.71 26.67 -6.05
N ASP A 46 -5.74 25.43 -5.59
CA ASP A 46 -6.34 24.30 -6.31
C ASP A 46 -7.87 24.40 -6.42
N ILE A 47 -8.53 24.85 -5.34
CA ILE A 47 -9.96 25.17 -5.34
C ILE A 47 -10.27 26.26 -6.37
N VAL A 48 -9.44 27.30 -6.47
CA VAL A 48 -9.64 28.40 -7.44
C VAL A 48 -9.38 27.93 -8.88
N MET A 49 -8.37 27.09 -9.11
CA MET A 49 -8.09 26.54 -10.44
C MET A 49 -9.16 25.55 -10.92
N SER A 50 -9.80 24.83 -9.99
CA SER A 50 -10.88 23.89 -10.29
C SER A 50 -12.12 24.57 -10.90
N PHE A 51 -12.41 25.83 -10.56
CA PHE A 51 -13.53 26.58 -11.16
C PHE A 51 -13.20 27.27 -12.49
N CYS A 52 -11.92 27.32 -12.88
CA CYS A 52 -11.46 28.11 -14.03
C CYS A 52 -11.01 27.26 -15.24
N THR A 53 -11.12 25.93 -15.19
CA THR A 53 -10.50 25.07 -16.19
C THR A 53 -11.50 24.56 -17.24
N GLY A 54 -11.57 25.26 -18.38
CA GLY A 54 -12.24 24.81 -19.60
C GLY A 54 -11.29 24.18 -20.61
N THR A 55 -11.76 23.25 -21.46
CA THR A 55 -10.88 22.62 -22.46
C THR A 55 -10.90 23.38 -23.79
N TYR A 56 -9.72 23.69 -24.31
CA TYR A 56 -9.60 24.31 -25.63
C TYR A 56 -9.75 23.27 -26.75
N SER A 57 -10.65 23.52 -27.69
CA SER A 57 -10.79 22.73 -28.92
C SER A 57 -10.75 23.68 -30.12
N LYS A 58 -9.74 23.53 -31.00
CA LYS A 58 -9.52 24.36 -32.21
C LYS A 58 -9.50 25.88 -31.96
N GLY A 59 -8.90 26.32 -30.86
CA GLY A 59 -8.74 27.74 -30.53
C GLY A 59 -9.95 28.41 -29.86
N VAL A 60 -11.03 27.67 -29.59
CA VAL A 60 -12.19 28.16 -28.83
C VAL A 60 -12.25 27.42 -27.49
N LEU A 61 -12.49 28.17 -26.40
CA LEU A 61 -12.69 27.62 -25.05
C LEU A 61 -14.07 26.97 -25.00
N VAL A 62 -14.11 25.64 -24.86
CA VAL A 62 -15.35 24.87 -24.81
C VAL A 62 -15.53 24.32 -23.40
N MET A 63 -16.60 24.77 -22.75
CA MET A 63 -17.04 24.33 -21.41
C MET A 63 -18.06 23.17 -21.48
N ASP A 64 -18.32 22.64 -22.68
CA ASP A 64 -19.24 21.52 -22.88
C ASP A 64 -18.62 20.20 -22.40
N ALA A 65 -19.25 19.61 -21.38
CA ALA A 65 -18.78 18.40 -20.71
C ALA A 65 -18.61 17.19 -21.64
N LEU A 66 -19.41 17.07 -22.70
CA LEU A 66 -19.32 15.94 -23.65
C LEU A 66 -18.10 16.06 -24.56
N VAL A 67 -17.69 17.29 -24.89
CA VAL A 67 -16.49 17.57 -25.69
C VAL A 67 -15.23 17.31 -24.86
N VAL A 68 -15.24 17.75 -23.59
CA VAL A 68 -14.17 17.49 -22.61
C VAL A 68 -13.98 15.99 -22.42
N ALA A 69 -15.06 15.23 -22.20
CA ALA A 69 -15.02 13.79 -22.00
C ALA A 69 -14.43 13.07 -23.22
N ARG A 70 -14.88 13.41 -24.43
CA ARG A 70 -14.38 12.78 -25.67
C ARG A 70 -12.91 13.09 -25.93
N LYS A 71 -12.43 14.28 -25.54
CA LYS A 71 -11.01 14.64 -25.63
C LYS A 71 -10.18 13.85 -24.61
N TYR A 72 -10.64 13.78 -23.37
CA TYR A 72 -10.02 13.02 -22.30
C TYR A 72 -9.91 11.52 -22.63
N VAL A 73 -10.98 10.90 -23.15
CA VAL A 73 -10.97 9.49 -23.60
C VAL A 73 -9.94 9.22 -24.70
N ARG A 74 -9.60 10.23 -25.49
CA ARG A 74 -8.65 10.08 -26.60
C ARG A 74 -7.20 10.39 -26.21
N THR A 75 -6.97 11.23 -25.21
CA THR A 75 -5.62 11.68 -24.84
C THR A 75 -5.09 11.06 -23.55
N TRP A 76 -5.93 10.98 -22.51
CA TRP A 76 -5.50 10.64 -21.15
C TRP A 76 -5.99 9.27 -20.72
N PHE A 77 -7.19 8.86 -21.12
CA PHE A 77 -7.74 7.55 -20.81
C PHE A 77 -6.86 6.36 -21.24
N PRO A 78 -6.10 6.40 -22.36
CA PRO A 78 -5.14 5.34 -22.66
C PRO A 78 -3.93 5.31 -21.72
N VAL A 79 -3.50 6.47 -21.19
CA VAL A 79 -2.44 6.57 -20.19
C VAL A 79 -2.94 6.07 -18.84
N ASP A 80 -4.15 6.45 -18.44
CA ASP A 80 -4.80 5.96 -17.23
C ASP A 80 -5.06 4.44 -17.31
N ILE A 81 -5.58 3.93 -18.44
CA ILE A 81 -5.69 2.48 -18.69
C ILE A 81 -4.32 1.81 -18.75
N MET A 82 -3.26 2.44 -19.28
CA MET A 82 -1.92 1.86 -19.28
C MET A 82 -1.36 1.78 -17.86
N LEU A 83 -1.58 2.80 -17.03
CA LEU A 83 -1.20 2.82 -15.62
C LEU A 83 -1.98 1.79 -14.80
N GLU A 84 -3.27 1.62 -15.07
CA GLU A 84 -4.13 0.61 -14.46
C GLU A 84 -3.84 -0.81 -14.99
N ALA A 85 -3.56 -0.98 -16.28
CA ALA A 85 -3.20 -2.27 -16.89
C ALA A 85 -1.75 -2.70 -16.59
N MET A 86 -0.88 -1.74 -16.23
CA MET A 86 0.45 -2.03 -15.67
C MET A 86 0.37 -2.66 -14.27
N GLN A 87 -0.81 -2.71 -13.63
CA GLN A 87 -1.05 -3.44 -12.39
C GLN A 87 -1.23 -4.94 -12.67
N GLY A 88 -0.17 -5.59 -13.14
CA GLY A 88 -0.11 -7.05 -13.14
C GLY A 88 -0.25 -7.62 -11.71
N TRP A 89 -0.68 -8.87 -11.59
CA TRP A 89 -0.86 -9.59 -10.31
C TRP A 89 0.36 -9.53 -9.37
N ALA A 90 1.58 -9.39 -9.90
CA ALA A 90 2.79 -9.23 -9.11
C ALA A 90 2.95 -7.82 -8.48
N VAL A 91 2.43 -6.77 -9.15
CA VAL A 91 2.46 -5.37 -8.67
C VAL A 91 1.40 -5.15 -7.60
N ASN A 92 0.21 -5.74 -7.75
CA ASN A 92 -0.86 -5.70 -6.74
C ASN A 92 -0.43 -6.29 -5.39
N VAL A 93 0.41 -7.32 -5.41
CA VAL A 93 0.94 -7.97 -4.21
C VAL A 93 2.05 -7.14 -3.54
N GLN A 94 2.93 -6.50 -4.32
CA GLN A 94 3.94 -5.58 -3.80
C GLN A 94 3.31 -4.30 -3.21
N TYR A 95 2.28 -3.75 -3.86
CA TYR A 95 1.49 -2.64 -3.33
C TYR A 95 0.78 -3.01 -2.03
N SER A 96 0.24 -4.22 -1.92
CA SER A 96 -0.41 -4.71 -0.71
C SER A 96 0.54 -4.72 0.49
N LEU A 97 1.78 -5.17 0.32
CA LEU A 97 2.79 -5.14 1.38
C LEU A 97 3.19 -3.72 1.78
N ALA A 98 3.49 -2.87 0.79
CA ALA A 98 3.84 -1.47 1.06
C ALA A 98 2.71 -0.75 1.80
N MET A 99 1.46 -0.98 1.38
CA MET A 99 0.28 -0.41 2.03
C MET A 99 0.05 -0.94 3.45
N ASN A 100 0.33 -2.22 3.70
CA ASN A 100 0.25 -2.79 5.05
C ASN A 100 1.34 -2.23 5.99
N ILE A 101 2.54 -1.98 5.47
CA ILE A 101 3.61 -1.30 6.22
C ILE A 101 3.19 0.14 6.55
N ILE A 102 2.65 0.89 5.58
CA ILE A 102 2.16 2.26 5.80
C ILE A 102 1.06 2.27 6.86
N ARG A 103 0.08 1.37 6.77
CA ARG A 103 -1.00 1.24 7.78
C ARG A 103 -0.44 0.92 9.17
N LEU A 104 0.58 0.08 9.27
CA LEU A 104 1.24 -0.26 10.53
C LEU A 104 1.98 0.94 11.12
N LEU A 105 2.69 1.71 10.31
CA LEU A 105 3.37 2.94 10.75
C LEU A 105 2.36 3.99 11.26
N LEU A 106 1.25 4.18 10.53
CA LEU A 106 0.18 5.09 10.94
C LEU A 106 -0.51 4.63 12.22
N LEU A 107 -0.81 3.34 12.37
CA LEU A 107 -1.38 2.80 13.60
C LEU A 107 -0.43 2.99 14.79
N ASN A 108 0.86 2.73 14.58
CA ASN A 108 1.87 2.91 15.62
C ASN A 108 2.01 4.39 16.05
N HIS A 109 1.92 5.31 15.08
CA HIS A 109 1.86 6.75 15.34
C HIS A 109 0.63 7.13 16.18
N MET A 110 -0.56 6.65 15.80
CA MET A 110 -1.80 6.89 16.54
C MET A 110 -1.72 6.38 17.98
N VAL A 111 -1.19 5.16 18.17
CA VAL A 111 -1.01 4.55 19.49
C VAL A 111 -0.01 5.35 20.33
N ALA A 112 1.09 5.82 19.72
CA ALA A 112 2.07 6.65 20.41
C ALA A 112 1.48 7.98 20.88
N CYS A 113 0.70 8.66 20.03
CA CYS A 113 0.04 9.92 20.38
C CYS A 113 -1.03 9.71 21.46
N ALA A 114 -1.81 8.64 21.35
CA ALA A 114 -2.77 8.27 22.38
C ALA A 114 -2.07 7.95 23.71
N TRP A 115 -0.95 7.21 23.70
CA TRP A 115 -0.18 6.89 24.90
C TRP A 115 0.33 8.14 25.63
N TRP A 116 0.82 9.12 24.88
CA TRP A 116 1.17 10.43 25.43
C TRP A 116 -0.04 11.17 26.01
N GLY A 117 -1.17 11.19 25.29
CA GLY A 117 -2.42 11.76 25.78
C GLY A 117 -2.91 11.12 27.08
N PHE A 118 -2.83 9.79 27.19
CA PHE A 118 -3.22 9.05 28.40
C PHE A 118 -2.35 9.39 29.61
N SER A 119 -1.10 9.81 29.42
CA SER A 119 -0.25 10.31 30.52
C SER A 119 -0.85 11.52 31.25
N HIS A 120 -1.67 12.29 30.53
CA HIS A 120 -2.28 13.52 31.04
C HIS A 120 -3.70 13.28 31.60
N ILE A 121 -4.26 12.08 31.38
CA ILE A 121 -5.61 11.70 31.84
C ILE A 121 -5.50 11.10 33.24
N GLY A 122 -5.90 11.86 34.26
CA GLY A 122 -5.80 11.47 35.68
C GLY A 122 -5.01 12.46 36.55
N GLY A 123 -4.38 13.46 35.91
CA GLY A 123 -3.58 14.50 36.56
C GLY A 123 -2.09 14.31 36.28
N HIS A 124 -1.40 15.41 35.93
CA HIS A 124 0.01 15.40 35.50
C HIS A 124 0.96 14.67 36.47
N ALA A 125 0.65 14.62 37.78
CA ALA A 125 1.53 14.01 38.77
C ALA A 125 1.55 12.46 38.75
N GLU A 126 0.55 11.81 38.16
CA GLU A 126 0.39 10.35 38.20
C GLU A 126 0.62 9.65 36.85
N GLY A 127 0.90 10.42 35.79
CA GLY A 127 1.16 9.91 34.45
C GLY A 127 2.54 9.25 34.31
N TRP A 128 2.64 8.32 33.37
CA TRP A 128 3.91 7.66 33.05
C TRP A 128 4.99 8.67 32.61
N SER A 129 4.63 9.74 31.87
CA SER A 129 5.58 10.76 31.39
C SER A 129 6.32 11.43 32.54
N THR A 130 5.61 11.78 33.61
CA THR A 130 6.14 12.41 34.82
C THR A 130 6.92 11.41 35.66
N ARG A 131 6.39 10.19 35.82
CA ARG A 131 7.03 9.10 36.59
C ARG A 131 8.45 8.78 36.08
N TYR A 132 8.59 8.67 34.76
CA TYR A 132 9.86 8.34 34.11
C TYR A 132 10.69 9.59 33.76
N GLY A 133 10.22 10.78 34.13
CA GLY A 133 10.92 12.05 33.87
C GLY A 133 11.09 12.38 32.39
N VAL A 134 10.26 11.79 31.53
CA VAL A 134 10.30 11.95 30.06
C VAL A 134 9.86 13.36 29.66
N GLU A 135 8.89 13.91 30.40
CA GLU A 135 8.34 15.26 30.16
C GLU A 135 9.41 16.36 30.24
N TYR A 136 10.38 16.21 31.14
CA TYR A 136 11.46 17.18 31.34
C TYR A 136 12.56 17.13 30.26
N GLN A 137 12.59 16.09 29.43
CA GLN A 137 13.60 15.93 28.37
C GLN A 137 13.17 16.53 27.01
N GLY A 138 11.93 17.02 26.93
CA GLY A 138 11.39 17.71 25.76
C GLY A 138 10.52 16.84 24.85
N THR A 139 9.74 17.51 23.99
CA THR A 139 8.64 16.90 23.24
C THR A 139 9.10 15.83 22.24
N LEU A 140 10.25 16.01 21.59
CA LEU A 140 10.80 15.02 20.65
C LEU A 140 11.19 13.72 21.37
N TYR A 141 11.79 13.82 22.56
CA TYR A 141 12.12 12.65 23.38
C TYR A 141 10.86 11.95 23.89
N GLY A 142 9.83 12.73 24.26
CA GLY A 142 8.50 12.23 24.59
C GLY A 142 7.83 11.46 23.45
N TYR A 143 7.84 12.02 22.24
CA TYR A 143 7.33 11.36 21.04
C TYR A 143 8.10 10.08 20.73
N ALA A 144 9.44 10.13 20.71
CA ALA A 144 10.28 8.97 20.43
C ALA A 144 10.09 7.86 21.47
N SER A 145 9.95 8.21 22.74
CA SER A 145 9.66 7.25 23.83
C SER A 145 8.28 6.60 23.69
N SER A 146 7.27 7.40 23.33
CA SER A 146 5.91 6.90 23.08
C SER A 146 5.84 6.00 21.85
N LEU A 147 6.57 6.36 20.79
CA LEU A 147 6.69 5.57 19.57
C LEU A 147 7.42 4.26 19.81
N HIS A 148 8.51 4.28 20.60
CA HIS A 148 9.25 3.09 21.00
C HIS A 148 8.38 2.16 21.85
N TRP A 149 7.59 2.71 22.78
CA TRP A 149 6.61 1.94 23.55
C TRP A 149 5.58 1.27 22.64
N ALA A 150 5.01 2.00 21.67
CA ALA A 150 4.05 1.44 20.71
C ALA A 150 4.66 0.30 19.86
N ILE A 151 5.91 0.45 19.41
CA ILE A 151 6.63 -0.58 18.64
C ILE A 151 6.88 -1.83 19.50
N ALA A 152 7.23 -1.66 20.77
CA ALA A 152 7.43 -2.77 21.70
C ALA A 152 6.16 -3.63 21.84
N GLN A 153 4.96 -3.05 21.70
CA GLN A 153 3.71 -3.81 21.74
C GLN A 153 3.51 -4.72 20.52
N LEU A 154 4.18 -4.46 19.40
CA LEU A 154 4.23 -5.38 18.26
C LEU A 154 5.14 -6.59 18.51
N GLY A 155 5.76 -6.70 19.71
CA GLY A 155 6.74 -7.72 20.06
C GLY A 155 8.15 -7.42 19.54
N VAL A 156 8.38 -6.21 19.02
CA VAL A 156 9.67 -5.77 18.50
C VAL A 156 10.36 -4.89 19.53
N GLY A 157 11.36 -5.45 20.21
CA GLY A 157 12.10 -4.76 21.27
C GLY A 157 11.39 -4.80 22.61
N SER A 158 11.90 -4.03 23.56
CA SER A 158 11.40 -3.94 24.93
C SER A 158 11.51 -2.50 25.42
N THR A 159 10.58 -2.10 26.26
CA THR A 159 10.57 -0.78 26.89
C THR A 159 10.51 -0.92 28.40
N GLU A 160 11.16 -0.01 29.11
CA GLU A 160 11.11 0.08 30.58
C GLU A 160 9.90 0.90 31.07
N ILE A 161 9.17 1.52 30.14
CA ILE A 161 8.01 2.38 30.40
C ILE A 161 6.77 1.52 30.60
N GLU A 162 6.18 1.60 31.79
CA GLU A 162 4.97 0.88 32.17
C GLU A 162 3.83 1.84 32.55
N ALA A 163 2.60 1.35 32.46
CA ALA A 163 1.41 2.07 32.94
C ALA A 163 1.45 2.25 34.47
N THR A 164 1.26 3.49 34.92
CA THR A 164 1.28 3.88 36.34
C THR A 164 -0.11 4.03 36.93
N ASN A 165 -1.15 4.21 36.11
CA ASN A 165 -2.54 4.35 36.54
C ASN A 165 -3.51 3.38 35.83
N ALA A 166 -4.73 3.28 36.35
CA ALA A 166 -5.72 2.33 35.83
C ALA A 166 -6.15 2.63 34.37
N PRO A 167 -6.40 3.88 33.95
CA PRO A 167 -6.68 4.21 32.54
C PRO A 167 -5.56 3.78 31.58
N GLU A 168 -4.31 4.12 31.88
CA GLU A 168 -3.15 3.70 31.10
C GLU A 168 -3.03 2.17 31.03
N ARG A 169 -3.31 1.47 32.13
CA ARG A 169 -3.26 0.00 32.20
C ARG A 169 -4.31 -0.63 31.30
N ILE A 170 -5.54 -0.13 31.32
CA ILE A 170 -6.64 -0.62 30.46
C ILE A 170 -6.30 -0.37 28.99
N PHE A 171 -5.81 0.83 28.67
CA PHE A 171 -5.35 1.16 27.33
C PHE A 171 -4.20 0.24 26.86
N SER A 172 -3.21 -0.01 27.72
CA SER A 172 -2.08 -0.91 27.42
C SER A 172 -2.55 -2.34 27.08
N ILE A 173 -3.51 -2.87 27.84
CA ILE A 173 -4.08 -4.21 27.58
C ILE A 173 -4.79 -4.22 26.22
N PHE A 174 -5.59 -3.21 25.93
CA PHE A 174 -6.29 -3.09 24.65
C PHE A 174 -5.31 -3.02 23.47
N VAL A 175 -4.28 -2.18 23.56
CA VAL A 175 -3.24 -2.05 22.53
C VAL A 175 -2.48 -3.36 22.35
N ALA A 176 -2.14 -4.08 23.42
CA ALA A 176 -1.44 -5.36 23.34
C ALA A 176 -2.27 -6.45 22.63
N LEU A 177 -3.61 -6.45 22.79
CA LEU A 177 -4.48 -7.38 22.04
C LEU A 177 -4.59 -6.97 20.57
N LEU A 178 -4.72 -5.67 20.29
CA LEU A 178 -4.79 -5.15 18.93
C LEU A 178 -3.48 -5.38 18.15
N SER A 179 -2.33 -5.21 18.83
CA SER A 179 -1.01 -5.42 18.25
C SER A 179 -0.79 -6.90 17.88
N LEU A 180 -1.24 -7.84 18.72
CA LEU A 180 -1.19 -9.26 18.43
C LEU A 180 -1.98 -9.63 17.16
N ILE A 181 -3.20 -9.09 17.01
CA ILE A 181 -4.03 -9.31 15.83
C ILE A 181 -3.36 -8.72 14.59
N THR A 182 -2.93 -7.45 14.69
CA THR A 182 -2.30 -6.73 13.57
C THR A 182 -1.02 -7.44 13.09
N PHE A 183 -0.14 -7.80 14.03
CA PHE A 183 1.08 -8.53 13.74
C PHE A 183 0.80 -9.90 13.08
N SER A 184 -0.18 -10.65 13.61
CA SER A 184 -0.56 -11.96 13.05
C SER A 184 -1.08 -11.86 11.62
N THR A 185 -1.91 -10.86 11.32
CA THR A 185 -2.42 -10.64 9.96
C THR A 185 -1.32 -10.25 8.98
N MET A 186 -0.36 -9.43 9.41
CA MET A 186 0.81 -9.07 8.61
C MET A 186 1.63 -10.31 8.25
N VAL A 187 2.01 -11.12 9.25
CA VAL A 187 2.79 -12.35 9.04
C VAL A 187 2.06 -13.33 8.11
N SER A 188 0.74 -13.47 8.27
CA SER A 188 -0.08 -14.31 7.40
C SER A 188 -0.09 -13.81 5.96
N SER A 189 -0.24 -12.49 5.73
CA SER A 189 -0.22 -11.91 4.37
C SER A 189 1.12 -12.14 3.66
N MET A 190 2.23 -11.97 4.39
CA MET A 190 3.58 -12.23 3.86
C MET A 190 3.76 -13.71 3.52
N THR A 191 3.29 -14.60 4.39
CA THR A 191 3.36 -16.05 4.20
C THR A 191 2.52 -16.50 3.00
N SER A 192 1.30 -15.96 2.85
CA SER A 192 0.44 -16.23 1.70
C SER A 192 1.06 -15.75 0.40
N MET A 193 1.67 -14.57 0.38
CA MET A 193 2.42 -14.09 -0.77
C MET A 193 3.58 -15.03 -1.13
N MET A 194 4.41 -15.38 -0.14
CA MET A 194 5.55 -16.27 -0.33
C MET A 194 5.08 -17.61 -0.91
N THR A 195 3.99 -18.15 -0.39
CA THR A 195 3.36 -19.39 -0.86
C THR A 195 2.86 -19.25 -2.30
N SER A 196 2.17 -18.16 -2.64
CA SER A 196 1.68 -17.89 -4.01
C SER A 196 2.83 -17.73 -5.00
N TYR A 197 3.91 -17.06 -4.60
CA TYR A 197 5.12 -16.91 -5.42
C TYR A 197 5.78 -18.26 -5.71
N TYR A 198 5.96 -19.10 -4.69
CA TYR A 198 6.54 -20.44 -4.89
C TYR A 198 5.62 -21.35 -5.69
N ARG A 199 4.30 -21.33 -5.46
CA ARG A 199 3.33 -22.11 -6.24
C ARG A 199 3.40 -21.79 -7.72
N SER A 200 3.53 -20.52 -8.09
CA SER A 200 3.67 -20.08 -9.48
C SER A 200 4.92 -20.67 -10.17
N LYS A 201 6.02 -20.88 -9.42
CA LYS A 201 7.25 -21.50 -9.94
C LYS A 201 7.23 -23.03 -9.91
N GLU A 202 6.54 -23.60 -8.94
CA GLU A 202 6.47 -25.05 -8.73
C GLU A 202 5.70 -25.75 -9.86
N GLU A 203 4.60 -25.15 -10.35
CA GLU A 203 3.78 -25.73 -11.41
C GLU A 203 4.56 -25.91 -12.73
N GLU A 204 5.26 -24.86 -13.17
CA GLU A 204 6.13 -24.91 -14.35
C GLU A 204 7.18 -26.02 -14.19
N THR A 205 7.91 -26.00 -13.06
CA THR A 205 8.98 -26.97 -12.79
C THR A 205 8.46 -28.40 -12.78
N ARG A 206 7.27 -28.62 -12.21
CA ARG A 206 6.62 -29.92 -12.15
C ARG A 206 6.22 -30.42 -13.54
N LEU A 207 5.62 -29.58 -14.38
CA LEU A 207 5.25 -29.94 -15.76
C LEU A 207 6.46 -30.33 -16.60
N PHE A 208 7.53 -29.52 -16.55
CA PHE A 208 8.77 -29.82 -17.29
C PHE A 208 9.50 -31.05 -16.74
N SER A 209 9.47 -31.28 -15.43
CA SER A 209 9.99 -32.51 -14.83
C SER A 209 9.21 -33.76 -15.29
N GLN A 210 7.89 -33.67 -15.43
CA GLN A 210 7.06 -34.77 -15.95
C GLN A 210 7.32 -35.01 -17.44
N LEU A 211 7.44 -33.95 -18.24
CA LEU A 211 7.79 -34.02 -19.66
C LEU A 211 9.15 -34.73 -19.86
N GLN A 212 10.19 -34.32 -19.14
CA GLN A 212 11.51 -34.93 -19.26
C GLN A 212 11.48 -36.43 -18.92
N ARG A 213 10.76 -36.80 -17.85
CA ARG A 213 10.56 -38.22 -17.48
C ARG A 213 9.83 -39.00 -18.56
N TYR A 214 8.80 -38.41 -19.17
CA TYR A 214 8.05 -39.03 -20.26
C TYR A 214 8.94 -39.25 -21.50
N LEU A 215 9.73 -38.26 -21.90
CA LEU A 215 10.62 -38.36 -23.06
C LEU A 215 11.73 -39.40 -22.83
N LEU A 216 12.31 -39.44 -21.63
CA LEU A 216 13.30 -40.44 -21.23
C LEU A 216 12.71 -41.86 -21.21
N HIS A 217 11.49 -42.03 -20.71
CA HIS A 217 10.80 -43.32 -20.68
C HIS A 217 10.50 -43.85 -22.10
N ASN A 218 10.28 -42.97 -23.07
CA ASN A 218 10.08 -43.34 -24.48
C ASN A 218 11.39 -43.43 -25.28
N SER A 219 12.55 -43.51 -24.60
CA SER A 219 13.87 -43.68 -25.23
C SER A 219 14.24 -42.61 -26.28
N ILE A 220 13.73 -41.38 -26.11
CA ILE A 220 14.13 -40.23 -26.92
C ILE A 220 15.59 -39.88 -26.60
N SER A 221 16.41 -39.62 -27.61
CA SER A 221 17.81 -39.22 -27.40
C SER A 221 17.91 -37.96 -26.55
N THR A 222 18.95 -37.86 -25.71
CA THR A 222 19.15 -36.70 -24.81
C THR A 222 19.26 -35.38 -25.56
N ASP A 223 19.85 -35.38 -26.76
CA ASP A 223 19.92 -34.21 -27.65
C ASP A 223 18.52 -33.76 -28.12
N LEU A 224 17.70 -34.71 -28.60
CA LEU A 224 16.33 -34.41 -29.03
C LEU A 224 15.44 -33.99 -27.85
N CYS A 225 15.63 -34.60 -26.68
CA CYS A 225 14.94 -34.25 -25.44
C CYS A 225 15.22 -32.80 -25.02
N GLN A 226 16.49 -32.36 -25.06
CA GLN A 226 16.86 -30.98 -24.76
C GLN A 226 16.24 -29.99 -25.76
N ARG A 227 16.25 -30.31 -27.05
CA ARG A 227 15.65 -29.48 -28.10
C ARG A 227 14.14 -29.34 -27.91
N ILE A 228 13.44 -30.44 -27.64
CA ILE A 228 11.99 -30.46 -27.37
C ILE A 228 11.68 -29.66 -26.11
N THR A 229 12.42 -29.87 -25.02
CA THR A 229 12.21 -29.17 -23.75
C THR A 229 12.40 -27.67 -23.91
N LYS A 230 13.47 -27.23 -24.57
CA LYS A 230 13.75 -25.79 -24.77
C LYS A 230 12.69 -25.12 -25.66
N PHE A 231 12.24 -25.81 -26.71
CA PHE A 231 11.15 -25.32 -27.56
C PHE A 231 9.85 -25.20 -26.77
N LEU A 232 9.46 -26.23 -26.03
CA LEU A 232 8.23 -26.22 -25.22
C LEU A 232 8.30 -25.20 -24.09
N GLN A 233 9.47 -24.97 -23.50
CA GLN A 233 9.66 -23.93 -22.49
C GLN A 233 9.42 -22.54 -23.06
N HIS A 234 9.96 -22.25 -24.26
CA HIS A 234 9.69 -20.99 -24.95
C HIS A 234 8.21 -20.84 -25.34
N ALA A 235 7.60 -21.90 -25.88
CA ALA A 235 6.18 -21.90 -26.26
C ALA A 235 5.25 -21.72 -25.05
N TYR A 236 5.55 -22.40 -23.94
CA TYR A 236 4.81 -22.28 -22.68
C TYR A 236 4.89 -20.86 -22.13
N MET A 237 6.08 -20.24 -22.10
CA MET A 237 6.23 -18.85 -21.67
C MET A 237 5.42 -17.87 -22.54
N ALA A 238 5.47 -18.00 -23.86
CA ALA A 238 4.71 -17.16 -24.78
C ALA A 238 3.19 -17.30 -24.59
N GLN A 239 2.70 -18.53 -24.40
CA GLN A 239 1.28 -18.80 -24.15
C GLN A 239 0.82 -18.29 -22.78
N HIS A 240 1.63 -18.48 -21.74
CA HIS A 240 1.31 -18.03 -20.39
C HIS A 240 1.28 -16.50 -20.28
N GLN A 241 2.15 -15.82 -21.04
CA GLN A 241 2.14 -14.37 -21.17
C GLN A 241 0.90 -13.85 -21.91
N ALA A 242 0.46 -14.54 -22.97
CA ALA A 242 -0.78 -14.22 -23.67
C ALA A 242 -2.05 -14.48 -22.83
N SER A 243 -2.04 -15.55 -22.01
CA SER A 243 -3.15 -15.92 -21.13
C SER A 243 -3.28 -15.03 -19.89
N SER A 244 -2.18 -14.43 -19.41
CA SER A 244 -2.18 -13.53 -18.24
C SER A 244 -2.65 -12.10 -18.57
N GLN A 245 -2.78 -11.74 -19.85
CA GLN A 245 -3.30 -10.45 -20.31
C GLN A 245 -4.83 -10.42 -20.51
N ASP A 246 -5.56 -11.46 -20.10
CA ASP A 246 -7.03 -11.53 -20.17
C ASP A 246 -7.63 -11.14 -21.54
N MET A 247 -6.91 -11.38 -22.63
CA MET A 247 -7.50 -11.45 -23.98
C MET A 247 -8.20 -12.80 -24.17
N HIS A 248 -9.02 -13.21 -23.21
CA HIS A 248 -9.98 -14.27 -23.47
C HIS A 248 -11.08 -13.66 -24.33
N VAL A 249 -10.98 -13.82 -25.65
CA VAL A 249 -12.06 -13.46 -26.57
C VAL A 249 -12.92 -14.72 -26.74
N PRO A 250 -14.00 -14.92 -25.94
CA PRO A 250 -14.86 -16.10 -26.03
C PRO A 250 -15.46 -16.32 -27.43
N LEU A 251 -15.40 -15.31 -28.31
CA LEU A 251 -15.78 -15.41 -29.72
C LEU A 251 -14.87 -16.37 -30.54
N LEU A 252 -13.61 -16.57 -30.14
CA LEU A 252 -12.66 -17.45 -30.84
C LEU A 252 -12.98 -18.94 -30.62
N GLU A 253 -13.63 -19.31 -29.52
CA GLU A 253 -14.09 -20.68 -29.27
C GLU A 253 -15.29 -21.07 -30.15
N MET A 254 -15.96 -20.09 -30.75
CA MET A 254 -17.07 -20.30 -31.70
C MET A 254 -16.61 -20.49 -33.15
N LEU A 255 -15.32 -20.29 -33.45
CA LEU A 255 -14.77 -20.45 -34.79
C LEU A 255 -14.41 -21.92 -35.05
N SER A 256 -15.00 -22.50 -36.10
CA SER A 256 -14.73 -23.88 -36.50
C SER A 256 -13.28 -24.04 -36.99
N ARG A 257 -12.73 -25.25 -36.77
CA ARG A 257 -11.33 -25.63 -37.03
C ARG A 257 -10.71 -25.24 -38.40
N PRO A 258 -11.45 -25.04 -39.51
CA PRO A 258 -10.82 -24.67 -40.79
C PRO A 258 -10.26 -23.24 -40.88
N LEU A 259 -10.57 -22.35 -39.93
CA LEU A 259 -10.18 -20.93 -39.99
C LEU A 259 -9.05 -20.54 -39.02
N MET A 260 -8.43 -21.52 -38.34
CA MET A 260 -7.26 -21.32 -37.45
C MET A 260 -5.90 -21.58 -38.13
N CYS A 261 -5.84 -21.61 -39.47
CA CYS A 261 -4.59 -21.71 -40.24
C CYS A 261 -4.17 -20.36 -40.80
#